data_AF-A0A7Y7ZNB2-F1
#
_entry.id   AF-A0A7Y7ZNB2-F1
#
_cell.length_a   1.000
_cell.length_b   1.000
_cell.length_c   1.000
_cell.angle_alpha   90.00
_cell.angle_beta   90.00
_cell.angle_gamma   90.00
#
_symmetry.space_group_name_H-M   'P 1'
#
loop_
_entity.id
_entity.type
_entity.pdbx_description
1 polymer ?
#
loop_
_entity_poly.entity_id
_entity_poly.type
_entity_poly.pdbx_seq_one_letter_code
_entity_poly.pdbx_strand_id
1 'polypeptide(L)'
;MRQLARQLADVKFRCTEAEAARADVLDTREDALAQREQQVEDRTRRLDREWAAVKEAKATQQDQVAREMEQERNGFAREVERVETRERKAWAMVDKSANELSELQLLKAQLGDQSATVLLDELSALREDNRALLTRLEQSDAAELQGENDKLRQHVADLGMQIADIMPKYEKANREVGMTRVAATDLEWSERKRRVLETHATVLDARINDLATTVEQLTNAQKTQTPFPAMSLMDTHKDYRAGAELEEVQDLGPFAVELQHRIATAEASVKLFYPIEDIRVLLGGLAMSQLHVFQGISGTGKTSLAKAFAKAMGGFCTDIAVQAGWRDRDDLLGHYNAFERRFYEKDCLQALYKAQTPRWDDACNVVLLDEMNLSRPEQYFSEFLSALEKNDPRERLISLSEVALSGAPLNLKNGRKILVPNNVWFIGTANHDESTSELADKTYDRAHVMTLPKQDAGFVIQPYEKKRYSFFSLQKAFNRACLLHEMPVKDLLGRLTRDEFTQQLASHFDLGWGNRFEKQALRFIPVMLETGASEGQALDHLLSTRVMRKGKVTGRYDVGTTDVTELMSALESFWIKANLKGDPVKSLDLLTADIKRREGHR
;
A
#
# COMPACT_ATOMS: atom_id res chain seq x y z
N MET A 1 13.47 47.32 59.98
CA MET A 1 13.58 45.97 60.58
C MET A 1 12.22 45.29 60.83
N ARG A 2 11.29 45.86 61.62
CA ARG A 2 9.98 45.22 61.90
C ARG A 2 9.05 45.07 60.67
N GLN A 3 9.10 45.99 59.71
CA GLN A 3 8.25 45.94 58.50
C GLN A 3 8.73 44.89 57.49
N LEU A 4 10.05 44.75 57.33
CA LEU A 4 10.68 43.72 56.50
C LEU A 4 10.45 42.31 57.05
N ALA A 5 10.51 42.13 58.38
CA ALA A 5 10.25 40.84 59.01
C ALA A 5 8.79 40.36 58.79
N ARG A 6 7.84 41.29 58.75
CA ARG A 6 6.42 40.98 58.49
C ARG A 6 6.17 40.59 57.03
N GLN A 7 6.79 41.29 56.08
CA GLN A 7 6.70 40.95 54.66
C GLN A 7 7.36 39.60 54.34
N LEU A 8 8.46 39.27 55.00
CA LEU A 8 9.17 38.00 54.79
C LEU A 8 8.40 36.80 55.39
N ALA A 9 7.66 37.01 56.48
CA ALA A 9 6.75 36.02 57.04
C ALA A 9 5.52 35.78 56.12
N ASP A 10 4.95 36.84 55.56
CA ASP A 10 3.80 36.75 54.64
C ASP A 10 4.17 36.04 53.33
N VAL A 11 5.36 36.31 52.78
CA VAL A 11 5.87 35.63 51.57
C VAL A 11 6.17 34.16 51.84
N LYS A 12 6.73 33.83 53.03
CA LYS A 12 6.93 32.43 53.42
C LYS A 12 5.60 31.68 53.60
N PHE A 13 4.62 32.30 54.24
CA PHE A 13 3.29 31.70 54.44
C PHE A 13 2.57 31.44 53.11
N ARG A 14 2.62 32.40 52.17
CA ARG A 14 2.06 32.23 50.82
C ARG A 14 2.81 31.19 49.98
N CYS A 15 4.14 31.07 50.13
CA CYS A 15 4.91 29.99 49.49
C CYS A 15 4.50 28.63 50.04
N THR A 16 4.32 28.50 51.35
CA THR A 16 3.90 27.23 51.97
C THR A 16 2.47 26.83 51.60
N GLU A 17 1.54 27.79 51.44
CA GLU A 17 0.20 27.50 50.91
C GLU A 17 0.23 27.08 49.44
N ALA A 18 1.06 27.74 48.62
CA ALA A 18 1.21 27.39 47.21
C ALA A 18 1.89 26.02 47.01
N GLU A 19 2.80 25.64 47.90
CA GLU A 19 3.43 24.31 47.92
C GLU A 19 2.44 23.24 48.37
N ALA A 20 1.61 23.49 49.40
CA ALA A 20 0.55 22.59 49.83
C ALA A 20 -0.50 22.37 48.72
N ALA A 21 -0.93 23.44 48.04
CA ALA A 21 -1.87 23.33 46.92
C ALA A 21 -1.27 22.57 45.72
N ARG A 22 0.04 22.65 45.50
CA ARG A 22 0.74 21.84 44.48
C ARG A 22 0.82 20.37 44.86
N ALA A 23 1.02 20.06 46.14
CA ALA A 23 1.02 18.69 46.64
C ALA A 23 -0.37 18.05 46.45
N ASP A 24 -1.46 18.75 46.82
CA ASP A 24 -2.83 18.25 46.62
C ASP A 24 -3.16 18.00 45.13
N VAL A 25 -2.67 18.86 44.23
CA VAL A 25 -2.85 18.68 42.77
C VAL A 25 -2.03 17.50 42.23
N LEU A 26 -0.87 17.20 42.83
CA LEU A 26 -0.08 16.04 42.47
C LEU A 26 -0.71 14.75 43.01
N ASP A 27 -1.18 14.73 44.25
CA ASP A 27 -1.86 13.58 44.84
C ASP A 27 -3.13 13.22 44.07
N THR A 28 -3.97 14.21 43.74
CA THR A 28 -5.17 13.98 42.90
C THR A 28 -4.83 13.48 41.49
N ARG A 29 -3.66 13.85 40.96
CA ARG A 29 -3.19 13.38 39.65
C ARG A 29 -2.60 11.98 39.74
N GLU A 30 -1.92 11.63 40.83
CA GLU A 30 -1.43 10.28 41.11
C GLU A 30 -2.61 9.31 41.30
N ASP A 31 -3.63 9.71 42.05
CA ASP A 31 -4.87 8.93 42.21
C ASP A 31 -5.58 8.70 40.87
N ALA A 32 -5.67 9.73 40.02
CA ALA A 32 -6.26 9.62 38.69
C ALA A 32 -5.44 8.71 37.75
N LEU A 33 -4.11 8.71 37.88
CA LEU A 33 -3.23 7.80 37.13
C LEU A 33 -3.37 6.36 37.62
N ALA A 34 -3.41 6.13 38.93
CA ALA A 34 -3.62 4.81 39.52
C ALA A 34 -4.96 4.19 39.09
N GLN A 35 -6.04 4.97 39.10
CA GLN A 35 -7.35 4.51 38.59
C GLN A 35 -7.30 4.14 37.10
N ARG A 36 -6.54 4.90 36.29
CA ARG A 36 -6.42 4.65 34.86
C ARG A 36 -5.56 3.43 34.57
N GLU A 37 -4.50 3.20 35.33
CA GLU A 37 -3.69 1.97 35.27
C GLU A 37 -4.54 0.75 35.61
N GLN A 38 -5.35 0.83 36.68
CA GLN A 38 -6.24 -0.26 37.06
C GLN A 38 -7.30 -0.57 35.97
N GLN A 39 -7.88 0.46 35.35
CA GLN A 39 -8.80 0.28 34.21
C GLN A 39 -8.13 -0.37 32.99
N VAL A 40 -6.87 -0.02 32.71
CA VAL A 40 -6.11 -0.64 31.62
C VAL A 40 -5.80 -2.09 31.95
N GLU A 41 -5.40 -2.39 33.17
CA GLU A 41 -5.10 -3.75 33.60
C GLU A 41 -6.33 -4.67 33.55
N ASP A 42 -7.49 -4.18 34.00
CA ASP A 42 -8.75 -4.91 33.91
C ASP A 42 -9.18 -5.15 32.46
N ARG A 43 -8.95 -4.17 31.58
CA ARG A 43 -9.23 -4.30 30.14
C ARG A 43 -8.30 -5.31 29.47
N THR A 44 -7.01 -5.30 29.81
CA THR A 44 -6.04 -6.29 29.31
C THR A 44 -6.41 -7.69 29.77
N ARG A 45 -6.74 -7.89 31.05
CA ARG A 45 -7.19 -9.18 31.58
C ARG A 45 -8.47 -9.69 30.91
N ARG A 46 -9.40 -8.78 30.55
CA ARG A 46 -10.60 -9.13 29.80
C ARG A 46 -10.26 -9.59 28.37
N LEU A 47 -9.41 -8.84 27.67
CA LEU A 47 -8.97 -9.19 26.32
C LEU A 47 -8.20 -10.52 26.30
N ASP A 48 -7.37 -10.80 27.31
CA ASP A 48 -6.66 -12.08 27.42
C ASP A 48 -7.61 -13.26 27.59
N ARG A 49 -8.69 -13.09 28.36
CA ARG A 49 -9.75 -14.11 28.51
C ARG A 49 -10.54 -14.31 27.21
N GLU A 50 -10.91 -13.23 26.53
CA GLU A 50 -11.60 -13.29 25.24
C GLU A 50 -10.70 -13.96 24.17
N TRP A 51 -9.40 -13.66 24.17
CA TRP A 51 -8.42 -14.28 23.28
C TRP A 51 -8.22 -15.76 23.57
N ALA A 52 -8.16 -16.16 24.85
CA ALA A 52 -8.08 -17.56 25.25
C ALA A 52 -9.33 -18.35 24.80
N ALA A 53 -10.52 -17.78 24.96
CA ALA A 53 -11.78 -18.39 24.52
C ALA A 53 -11.83 -18.56 22.99
N VAL A 54 -11.38 -17.57 22.22
CA VAL A 54 -11.30 -17.67 20.75
C VAL A 54 -10.29 -18.73 20.31
N LYS A 55 -9.16 -18.83 21.02
CA LYS A 55 -8.13 -19.85 20.74
C LYS A 55 -8.66 -21.26 20.99
N GLU A 56 -9.40 -21.45 22.08
CA GLU A 56 -10.05 -22.72 22.41
C GLU A 56 -11.14 -23.08 21.39
N ALA A 57 -12.01 -22.13 21.03
CA ALA A 57 -13.03 -22.33 19.99
C ALA A 57 -12.43 -22.69 18.62
N LYS A 58 -11.28 -22.08 18.28
CA LYS A 58 -10.55 -22.42 17.05
C LYS A 58 -10.00 -23.85 17.10
N ALA A 59 -9.46 -24.28 18.23
CA ALA A 59 -8.95 -25.64 18.41
C ALA A 59 -10.08 -26.67 18.29
N THR A 60 -11.24 -26.42 18.93
CA THR A 60 -12.40 -27.31 18.82
C THR A 60 -12.94 -27.40 17.39
N GLN A 61 -12.95 -26.28 16.66
CA GLN A 61 -13.37 -26.26 15.25
C GLN A 61 -12.39 -27.06 14.37
N GLN A 62 -11.08 -26.95 14.63
CA GLN A 62 -10.06 -27.72 13.92
C GLN A 62 -10.20 -29.23 14.17
N ASP A 63 -10.46 -29.63 15.42
CA ASP A 63 -10.71 -31.02 15.78
C ASP A 63 -11.99 -31.56 15.13
N GLN A 64 -13.04 -30.76 15.04
CA GLN A 64 -14.28 -31.15 14.37
C GLN A 64 -14.06 -31.37 12.87
N VAL A 65 -13.40 -30.43 12.18
CA VAL A 65 -13.06 -30.57 10.75
C VAL A 65 -12.16 -31.79 10.52
N ALA A 66 -11.21 -32.06 11.42
CA ALA A 66 -10.35 -33.25 11.33
C ALA A 66 -11.16 -34.55 11.43
N ARG A 67 -12.13 -34.63 12.35
CA ARG A 67 -13.03 -35.78 12.48
C ARG A 67 -13.93 -35.98 11.27
N GLU A 68 -14.49 -34.89 10.73
CA GLU A 68 -15.31 -34.94 9.50
C GLU A 68 -14.49 -35.43 8.30
N MET A 69 -13.28 -34.91 8.13
CA MET A 69 -12.33 -35.37 7.10
C MET A 69 -11.95 -36.84 7.25
N GLU A 70 -11.76 -37.31 8.49
CA GLU A 70 -11.46 -38.72 8.76
C GLU A 70 -12.65 -39.64 8.47
N GLN A 71 -13.88 -39.18 8.75
CA GLN A 71 -15.10 -39.89 8.35
C GLN A 71 -15.24 -39.98 6.82
N GLU A 72 -14.98 -38.89 6.10
CA GLU A 72 -15.00 -38.89 4.63
C GLU A 72 -13.94 -39.82 4.05
N ARG A 73 -12.71 -39.78 4.58
CA ARG A 73 -11.63 -40.70 4.18
C ARG A 73 -12.00 -42.16 4.40
N ASN A 74 -12.60 -42.47 5.54
CA ASN A 74 -13.11 -43.82 5.82
C ASN A 74 -14.27 -44.21 4.89
N GLY A 75 -15.11 -43.25 4.49
CA GLY A 75 -16.14 -43.43 3.47
C GLY A 75 -15.54 -43.80 2.11
N PHE A 76 -14.57 -43.02 1.64
CA PHE A 76 -13.88 -43.27 0.37
C PHE A 76 -13.09 -44.58 0.39
N ALA A 77 -12.44 -44.94 1.52
CA ALA A 77 -11.75 -46.22 1.65
C ALA A 77 -12.70 -47.41 1.47
N ARG A 78 -13.91 -47.34 2.05
CA ARG A 78 -14.95 -48.37 1.85
C ARG A 78 -15.50 -48.41 0.42
N GLU A 79 -15.57 -47.25 -0.24
CA GLU A 79 -15.98 -47.16 -1.65
C GLU A 79 -14.94 -47.83 -2.56
N VAL A 80 -13.65 -47.55 -2.33
CA VAL A 80 -12.52 -48.15 -3.05
C VAL A 80 -12.50 -49.67 -2.84
N GLU A 81 -12.65 -50.15 -1.60
CA GLU A 81 -12.73 -51.59 -1.31
C GLU A 81 -13.90 -52.27 -2.04
N ARG A 82 -15.06 -51.60 -2.17
CA ARG A 82 -16.20 -52.09 -2.96
C ARG A 82 -15.90 -52.15 -4.46
N VAL A 83 -15.16 -51.18 -5.00
CA VAL A 83 -14.76 -51.19 -6.41
C VAL A 83 -13.72 -52.28 -6.67
N GLU A 84 -12.70 -52.41 -5.84
CA GLU A 84 -11.66 -53.44 -5.96
C GLU A 84 -12.24 -54.86 -5.86
N THR A 85 -13.23 -55.07 -5.00
CA THR A 85 -13.92 -56.36 -4.89
C THR A 85 -14.78 -56.68 -6.12
N ARG A 86 -15.40 -55.67 -6.75
CA ARG A 86 -16.09 -55.84 -8.05
C ARG A 86 -15.11 -56.16 -9.16
N GLU A 87 -13.98 -55.47 -9.22
CA GLU A 87 -12.95 -55.70 -10.22
C GLU A 87 -12.36 -57.10 -10.10
N ARG A 88 -12.03 -57.54 -8.88
CA ARG A 88 -11.58 -58.93 -8.61
C ARG A 88 -12.58 -59.98 -9.06
N LYS A 89 -13.88 -59.76 -8.84
CA LYS A 89 -14.94 -60.67 -9.31
C LYS A 89 -15.03 -60.70 -10.84
N ALA A 90 -14.89 -59.55 -11.50
CA ALA A 90 -14.90 -59.47 -12.96
C ALA A 90 -13.70 -60.20 -13.57
N TRP A 91 -12.49 -59.99 -13.02
CA TRP A 91 -11.28 -60.70 -13.44
C TRP A 91 -11.37 -62.22 -13.24
N ALA A 92 -11.91 -62.66 -12.10
CA ALA A 92 -12.15 -64.09 -11.87
C ALA A 92 -13.13 -64.72 -12.87
N MET A 93 -14.12 -63.94 -13.35
CA MET A 93 -15.05 -64.39 -14.37
C MET A 93 -14.40 -64.45 -15.76
N VAL A 94 -13.53 -63.49 -16.08
CA VAL A 94 -12.72 -63.49 -17.32
C VAL A 94 -11.78 -64.69 -17.35
N ASP A 95 -11.07 -64.98 -16.26
CA ASP A 95 -10.19 -66.16 -16.16
C ASP A 95 -10.97 -67.46 -16.32
N LYS A 96 -12.17 -67.55 -15.72
CA LYS A 96 -13.04 -68.72 -15.87
C LYS A 96 -13.47 -68.91 -17.32
N SER A 97 -13.92 -67.84 -17.98
CA SER A 97 -14.29 -67.90 -19.40
C SER A 97 -13.10 -68.17 -20.31
N ALA A 98 -11.90 -67.69 -19.98
CA ALA A 98 -10.67 -67.99 -20.73
C ALA A 98 -10.28 -69.48 -20.62
N ASN A 99 -10.41 -70.07 -19.43
CA ASN A 99 -10.20 -71.51 -19.23
C ASN A 99 -11.22 -72.35 -20.01
N GLU A 100 -12.51 -72.00 -19.96
CA GLU A 100 -13.56 -72.67 -20.75
C GLU A 100 -13.29 -72.57 -22.26
N LEU A 101 -12.76 -71.43 -22.74
CA LEU A 101 -12.40 -71.21 -24.15
C LEU A 101 -11.16 -72.02 -24.55
N SER A 102 -10.19 -72.15 -23.65
CA SER A 102 -9.01 -73.00 -23.83
C SER A 102 -9.40 -74.48 -23.89
N GLU A 103 -10.32 -74.94 -23.03
CA GLU A 103 -10.84 -76.32 -23.06
C GLU A 103 -11.57 -76.59 -24.39
N LEU A 104 -12.40 -75.66 -24.87
CA LEU A 104 -13.08 -75.78 -26.17
C LEU A 104 -12.11 -75.75 -27.36
N GLN A 105 -11.04 -74.94 -27.29
CA GLN A 105 -10.00 -74.92 -28.31
C GLN A 105 -9.17 -76.21 -28.33
N LEU A 106 -8.90 -76.80 -27.17
CA LEU A 106 -8.19 -78.08 -27.04
C LEU A 106 -9.05 -79.23 -27.58
N LEU A 107 -10.36 -79.19 -27.33
CA LEU A 107 -11.34 -80.11 -27.90
C LEU A 107 -11.40 -79.98 -29.43
N LYS A 108 -11.42 -78.75 -29.95
CA LYS A 108 -11.39 -78.48 -31.40
C LYS A 108 -10.07 -78.91 -32.05
N ALA A 109 -8.95 -78.78 -31.35
CA ALA A 109 -7.63 -79.21 -31.82
C ALA A 109 -7.48 -80.74 -31.82
N GLN A 110 -8.10 -81.45 -30.87
CA GLN A 110 -8.11 -82.92 -30.82
C GLN A 110 -9.09 -83.55 -31.82
N LEU A 111 -10.21 -82.88 -32.13
CA LEU A 111 -11.24 -83.41 -33.03
C LEU A 111 -10.97 -83.15 -34.52
N GLY A 112 -10.14 -82.16 -34.87
CA GLY A 112 -9.80 -81.85 -36.27
C GLY A 112 -11.03 -81.74 -37.21
N ASP A 113 -10.84 -82.05 -38.49
CA ASP A 113 -11.90 -82.07 -39.53
C ASP A 113 -12.69 -83.41 -39.58
N GLN A 114 -12.70 -84.19 -38.50
CA GLN A 114 -13.38 -85.49 -38.48
C GLN A 114 -14.88 -85.32 -38.22
N SER A 115 -15.71 -85.80 -39.15
CA SER A 115 -17.16 -85.71 -39.02
C SER A 115 -17.68 -86.70 -37.96
N ALA A 116 -18.67 -86.24 -37.18
CA ALA A 116 -19.30 -86.97 -36.07
C ALA A 116 -19.85 -88.37 -36.42
N THR A 117 -19.97 -88.70 -37.70
CA THR A 117 -20.37 -90.02 -38.21
C THR A 117 -19.28 -91.08 -38.04
N VAL A 118 -18.00 -90.74 -38.21
CA VAL A 118 -16.88 -91.70 -38.09
C VAL A 118 -16.66 -92.14 -36.64
N LEU A 119 -16.85 -91.22 -35.69
CA LEU A 119 -16.76 -91.49 -34.25
C LEU A 119 -17.92 -92.34 -33.73
N LEU A 120 -19.10 -92.30 -34.38
CA LEU A 120 -20.24 -93.15 -34.04
C LEU A 120 -20.05 -94.58 -34.55
N ASP A 121 -19.38 -94.76 -35.68
CA ASP A 121 -19.06 -96.08 -36.23
C ASP A 121 -18.00 -96.80 -35.37
N GLU A 122 -16.96 -96.11 -34.88
CA GLU A 122 -16.00 -96.69 -33.94
C GLU A 122 -16.60 -97.02 -32.56
N LEU A 123 -17.51 -96.18 -32.05
CA LEU A 123 -18.21 -96.44 -30.78
C LEU A 123 -19.23 -97.58 -30.88
N SER A 124 -19.79 -97.83 -32.07
CA SER A 124 -20.70 -98.96 -32.29
C SER A 124 -19.94 -100.28 -32.44
N ALA A 125 -18.79 -100.28 -33.14
CA ALA A 125 -17.89 -101.43 -33.23
C ALA A 125 -17.35 -101.87 -31.85
N LEU A 126 -16.89 -100.92 -31.03
CA LEU A 126 -16.40 -101.20 -29.67
C LEU A 126 -17.50 -101.68 -28.71
N ARG A 127 -18.78 -101.36 -28.99
CA ARG A 127 -19.93 -101.85 -28.21
C ARG A 127 -20.38 -103.25 -28.64
N GLU A 128 -20.22 -103.62 -29.91
CA GLU A 128 -20.43 -104.99 -30.38
C GLU A 128 -19.35 -105.95 -29.85
N ASP A 129 -18.09 -105.53 -29.84
CA ASP A 129 -16.99 -106.31 -29.25
C ASP A 129 -17.17 -106.54 -27.74
N ASN A 130 -17.69 -105.54 -27.01
CA ASN A 130 -17.99 -105.69 -25.58
C ASN A 130 -19.15 -106.67 -25.32
N ARG A 131 -20.17 -106.71 -26.19
CA ARG A 131 -21.27 -107.68 -26.07
C ARG A 131 -20.83 -109.11 -26.38
N ALA A 132 -19.89 -109.29 -27.31
CA ALA A 132 -19.29 -110.59 -27.64
C ALA A 132 -18.34 -111.10 -26.54
N LEU A 133 -17.66 -110.20 -25.81
CA LEU A 133 -16.81 -110.55 -24.66
C LEU A 133 -17.64 -110.87 -23.41
N LEU A 134 -18.77 -110.19 -23.18
CA LEU A 134 -19.68 -110.47 -22.06
C LEU A 134 -20.35 -111.85 -22.17
N THR A 135 -20.69 -112.31 -23.38
CA THR A 135 -21.24 -113.67 -23.59
C THR A 135 -20.19 -114.78 -23.44
N ARG A 136 -18.90 -114.46 -23.56
CA ARG A 136 -17.79 -115.39 -23.26
C ARG A 136 -17.46 -115.45 -21.77
N LEU A 137 -17.76 -114.39 -21.00
CA LEU A 137 -17.46 -114.31 -19.57
C LEU A 137 -18.50 -115.05 -18.70
N GLU A 138 -19.73 -115.23 -19.19
CA GLU A 138 -20.79 -115.96 -18.46
C GLU A 138 -20.59 -117.49 -18.44
N GLN A 139 -19.59 -118.04 -19.14
CA GLN A 139 -19.32 -119.49 -19.24
C GLN A 139 -18.05 -119.98 -18.54
N SER A 140 -17.36 -119.16 -17.74
CA SER A 140 -16.16 -119.59 -17.00
C SER A 140 -16.22 -119.30 -15.50
N ASP A 141 -16.37 -120.38 -14.72
CA ASP A 141 -16.05 -120.61 -13.30
C ASP A 141 -16.07 -119.42 -12.30
N ALA A 142 -17.22 -119.27 -11.63
CA ALA A 142 -17.53 -118.24 -10.63
C ALA A 142 -16.91 -118.45 -9.21
N ALA A 143 -15.80 -119.18 -9.07
CA ALA A 143 -15.25 -119.51 -7.75
C ALA A 143 -13.94 -118.77 -7.39
N GLU A 144 -13.07 -118.45 -8.36
CA GLU A 144 -11.80 -117.74 -8.09
C GLU A 144 -11.97 -116.22 -7.91
N LEU A 145 -12.93 -115.61 -8.61
CA LEU A 145 -13.17 -114.16 -8.58
C LEU A 145 -13.70 -113.64 -7.23
N GLN A 146 -14.35 -114.50 -6.43
CA GLN A 146 -14.80 -114.13 -5.08
C GLN A 146 -13.63 -114.00 -4.10
N GLY A 147 -12.60 -114.84 -4.23
CA GLY A 147 -11.39 -114.77 -3.40
C GLY A 147 -10.50 -113.56 -3.74
N GLU A 148 -10.46 -113.13 -5.00
CA GLU A 148 -9.79 -111.89 -5.38
C GLU A 148 -10.55 -110.64 -4.91
N ASN A 149 -11.88 -110.67 -4.92
CA ASN A 149 -12.69 -109.55 -4.43
C ASN A 149 -12.46 -109.27 -2.94
N ASP A 150 -12.35 -110.31 -2.12
CA ASP A 150 -12.09 -110.16 -0.68
C ASP A 150 -10.67 -109.66 -0.39
N LYS A 151 -9.67 -110.10 -1.17
CA LYS A 151 -8.30 -109.54 -1.10
C LYS A 151 -8.26 -108.06 -1.50
N LEU A 152 -9.00 -107.68 -2.55
CA LEU A 152 -9.12 -106.28 -2.96
C LEU A 152 -9.81 -105.43 -1.89
N ARG A 153 -10.84 -105.96 -1.22
CA ARG A 153 -11.50 -105.28 -0.09
C ARG A 153 -10.56 -105.05 1.10
N GLN A 154 -9.71 -106.02 1.42
CA GLN A 154 -8.65 -105.84 2.41
C GLN A 154 -7.64 -104.76 1.98
N HIS A 155 -7.21 -104.77 0.72
CA HIS A 155 -6.31 -103.74 0.20
C HIS A 155 -6.94 -102.34 0.24
N VAL A 156 -8.24 -102.21 -0.04
CA VAL A 156 -8.98 -100.95 0.08
C VAL A 156 -9.08 -100.49 1.54
N ALA A 157 -9.24 -101.41 2.49
CA ALA A 157 -9.25 -101.09 3.91
C ALA A 157 -7.86 -100.60 4.40
N ASP A 158 -6.78 -101.28 3.99
CA ASP A 158 -5.40 -100.90 4.31
C ASP A 158 -5.02 -99.55 3.69
N LEU A 159 -5.38 -99.31 2.43
CA LEU A 159 -5.22 -98.02 1.77
C LEU A 159 -6.06 -96.94 2.48
N GLY A 160 -7.27 -97.27 2.95
CA GLY A 160 -8.10 -96.38 3.74
C GLY A 160 -7.43 -95.95 5.04
N MET A 161 -6.77 -96.87 5.75
CA MET A 161 -5.98 -96.55 6.94
C MET A 161 -4.75 -95.68 6.62
N GLN A 162 -4.04 -95.96 5.53
CA GLN A 162 -2.90 -95.13 5.11
C GLN A 162 -3.34 -93.71 4.74
N ILE A 163 -4.48 -93.56 4.05
CA ILE A 163 -5.06 -92.26 3.75
C ILE A 163 -5.44 -91.54 5.05
N ALA A 164 -6.04 -92.24 6.02
CA ALA A 164 -6.41 -91.64 7.30
C ALA A 164 -5.20 -91.15 8.13
N ASP A 165 -4.02 -91.77 8.00
CA ASP A 165 -2.78 -91.31 8.65
C ASP A 165 -2.05 -90.20 7.85
N ILE A 166 -2.05 -90.26 6.52
CA ILE A 166 -1.35 -89.31 5.66
C ILE A 166 -2.14 -88.00 5.49
N MET A 167 -3.46 -88.06 5.40
CA MET A 167 -4.32 -86.89 5.18
C MET A 167 -4.15 -85.78 6.23
N PRO A 168 -4.17 -86.05 7.55
CA PRO A 168 -3.93 -85.00 8.54
C PRO A 168 -2.50 -84.44 8.49
N LYS A 169 -1.50 -85.24 8.10
CA LYS A 169 -0.11 -84.77 7.90
C LYS A 169 -0.01 -83.86 6.67
N TYR A 170 -0.67 -84.22 5.58
CA TYR A 170 -0.77 -83.41 4.37
C TYR A 170 -1.49 -82.09 4.64
N GLU A 171 -2.63 -82.12 5.34
CA GLU A 171 -3.36 -80.90 5.70
C GLU A 171 -2.52 -79.98 6.59
N LYS A 172 -1.77 -80.53 7.56
CA LYS A 172 -0.89 -79.74 8.42
C LYS A 172 0.24 -79.09 7.61
N ALA A 173 0.93 -79.87 6.77
CA ALA A 173 1.97 -79.34 5.89
C ALA A 173 1.43 -78.29 4.92
N ASN A 174 0.24 -78.50 4.37
CA ASN A 174 -0.40 -77.55 3.45
C ASN A 174 -0.82 -76.25 4.16
N ARG A 175 -1.23 -76.30 5.43
CA ARG A 175 -1.47 -75.10 6.26
C ARG A 175 -0.17 -74.36 6.55
N GLU A 176 0.92 -75.06 6.86
CA GLU A 176 2.24 -74.45 7.08
C GLU A 176 2.78 -73.78 5.81
N VAL A 177 2.64 -74.42 4.64
CA VAL A 177 2.97 -73.82 3.33
C VAL A 177 2.06 -72.62 3.03
N GLY A 178 0.78 -72.70 3.36
CA GLY A 178 -0.15 -71.58 3.22
C GLY A 178 0.25 -70.37 4.07
N MET A 179 0.57 -70.58 5.35
CA MET A 179 1.01 -69.51 6.26
C MET A 179 2.34 -68.89 5.84
N THR A 180 3.32 -69.71 5.46
CA THR A 180 4.63 -69.22 5.00
C THR A 180 4.51 -68.44 3.69
N ARG A 181 3.63 -68.86 2.77
CA ARG A 181 3.38 -68.12 1.53
C ARG A 181 2.75 -66.75 1.79
N VAL A 182 1.78 -66.65 2.70
CA VAL A 182 1.17 -65.36 3.08
C VAL A 182 2.19 -64.45 3.75
N ALA A 183 3.01 -64.99 4.66
CA ALA A 183 4.08 -64.23 5.30
C ALA A 183 5.12 -63.72 4.29
N ALA A 184 5.48 -64.53 3.29
CA ALA A 184 6.39 -64.13 2.22
C ALA A 184 5.80 -63.01 1.35
N THR A 185 4.50 -63.09 1.00
CA THR A 185 3.84 -62.03 0.23
C THR A 185 3.71 -60.72 1.02
N ASP A 186 3.44 -60.79 2.33
CA ASP A 186 3.35 -59.61 3.19
C ASP A 186 4.72 -58.94 3.39
N LEU A 187 5.79 -59.75 3.47
CA LEU A 187 7.16 -59.27 3.52
C LEU A 187 7.53 -58.54 2.21
N GLU A 188 7.29 -59.15 1.06
CA GLU A 188 7.55 -58.52 -0.25
C GLU A 188 6.76 -57.22 -0.42
N TRP A 189 5.49 -57.21 0.01
CA TRP A 189 4.66 -56.01 -0.03
C TRP A 189 5.24 -54.89 0.85
N SER A 190 5.66 -55.23 2.06
CA SER A 190 6.27 -54.29 3.01
C SER A 190 7.60 -53.73 2.49
N GLU A 191 8.43 -54.57 1.87
CA GLU A 191 9.69 -54.14 1.24
C GLU A 191 9.46 -53.20 0.05
N ARG A 192 8.47 -53.49 -0.80
CA ARG A 192 8.10 -52.60 -1.91
C ARG A 192 7.62 -51.25 -1.38
N LYS A 193 6.76 -51.25 -0.35
CA LYS A 193 6.27 -50.00 0.27
C LYS A 193 7.42 -49.20 0.89
N ARG A 194 8.35 -49.86 1.58
CA ARG A 194 9.56 -49.21 2.13
C ARG A 194 10.39 -48.58 1.03
N ARG A 195 10.65 -49.30 -0.07
CA ARG A 195 11.43 -48.78 -1.20
C ARG A 195 10.79 -47.54 -1.83
N VAL A 196 9.45 -47.54 -2.01
CA VAL A 196 8.73 -46.37 -2.52
C VAL A 196 8.85 -45.19 -1.57
N LEU A 197 8.62 -45.39 -0.27
CA LEU A 197 8.77 -44.34 0.73
C LEU A 197 10.20 -43.78 0.80
N GLU A 198 11.22 -44.63 0.67
CA GLU A 198 12.62 -44.20 0.61
C GLU A 198 12.88 -43.33 -0.62
N THR A 199 12.39 -43.71 -1.79
CA THR A 199 12.51 -42.86 -2.98
C THR A 199 11.81 -41.51 -2.80
N HIS A 200 10.60 -41.48 -2.21
CA HIS A 200 9.92 -40.23 -1.91
C HIS A 200 10.66 -39.36 -0.90
N ALA A 201 11.20 -39.96 0.17
CA ALA A 201 12.02 -39.26 1.15
C ALA A 201 13.24 -38.62 0.48
N THR A 202 13.96 -39.36 -0.37
CA THR A 202 15.12 -38.81 -1.09
C THR A 202 14.76 -37.67 -2.05
N VAL A 203 13.59 -37.73 -2.70
CA VAL A 203 13.12 -36.67 -3.60
C VAL A 203 12.71 -35.43 -2.80
N LEU A 204 12.02 -35.61 -1.67
CA LEU A 204 11.64 -34.52 -0.79
C LEU A 204 12.86 -33.85 -0.18
N ASP A 205 13.85 -34.61 0.27
CA ASP A 205 15.11 -34.08 0.79
C ASP A 205 15.86 -33.28 -0.28
N ALA A 206 15.93 -33.78 -1.52
CA ALA A 206 16.51 -33.02 -2.63
C ALA A 206 15.75 -31.70 -2.87
N ARG A 207 14.42 -31.72 -2.86
CA ARG A 207 13.59 -30.49 -3.02
C ARG A 207 13.75 -29.52 -1.85
N ILE A 208 13.83 -30.01 -0.62
CA ILE A 208 14.05 -29.19 0.58
C ILE A 208 15.43 -28.52 0.48
N ASN A 209 16.47 -29.24 0.05
CA ASN A 209 17.79 -28.69 -0.15
C ASN A 209 17.84 -27.67 -1.31
N ASP A 210 17.17 -27.94 -2.43
CA ASP A 210 17.02 -26.97 -3.53
C ASP A 210 16.31 -25.70 -3.07
N LEU A 211 15.23 -25.83 -2.29
CA LEU A 211 14.51 -24.69 -1.70
C LEU A 211 15.40 -23.93 -0.70
N ALA A 212 16.11 -24.62 0.18
CA ALA A 212 17.01 -24.02 1.15
C ALA A 212 18.14 -23.24 0.47
N THR A 213 18.78 -23.82 -0.54
CA THR A 213 19.83 -23.16 -1.33
C THR A 213 19.28 -21.98 -2.12
N THR A 214 18.09 -22.09 -2.71
CA THR A 214 17.42 -20.97 -3.40
C THR A 214 17.12 -19.83 -2.42
N VAL A 215 16.59 -20.14 -1.24
CA VAL A 215 16.33 -19.16 -0.17
C VAL A 215 17.63 -18.50 0.28
N GLU A 216 18.70 -19.28 0.46
CA GLU A 216 20.02 -18.77 0.85
C GLU A 216 20.65 -17.88 -0.23
N GLN A 217 20.54 -18.26 -1.51
CA GLN A 217 20.99 -17.45 -2.64
C GLN A 217 20.21 -16.13 -2.73
N LEU A 218 18.87 -16.17 -2.59
CA LEU A 218 18.02 -14.98 -2.57
C LEU A 218 18.35 -14.09 -1.38
N THR A 219 18.53 -14.65 -0.17
CA THR A 219 18.90 -13.85 1.01
C THR A 219 20.31 -13.25 0.89
N ASN A 220 21.28 -13.98 0.34
CA ASN A 220 22.64 -13.47 0.19
C ASN A 220 22.74 -12.41 -0.94
N ALA A 221 22.04 -12.59 -2.06
CA ALA A 221 21.93 -11.55 -3.10
C ALA A 221 21.24 -10.28 -2.55
N GLN A 222 20.27 -10.44 -1.65
CA GLN A 222 19.58 -9.31 -1.00
C GLN A 222 20.45 -8.59 0.03
N LYS A 223 21.33 -9.28 0.77
CA LYS A 223 22.27 -8.63 1.71
C LYS A 223 23.20 -7.61 1.04
N THR A 224 23.45 -7.74 -0.27
CA THR A 224 24.26 -6.78 -1.05
C THR A 224 23.48 -5.58 -1.61
N GLN A 225 22.14 -5.57 -1.51
CA GLN A 225 21.33 -4.46 -2.01
C GLN A 225 21.17 -3.38 -0.93
N THR A 226 21.43 -2.13 -1.31
CA THR A 226 21.21 -0.96 -0.46
C THR A 226 19.72 -0.83 -0.13
N PRO A 227 19.33 -0.46 1.11
CA PRO A 227 17.93 -0.29 1.47
C PRO A 227 17.18 0.74 0.63
N PHE A 228 17.90 1.68 0.00
CA PHE A 228 17.37 2.74 -0.85
C PHE A 228 18.09 2.76 -2.21
N PRO A 229 17.74 1.87 -3.15
CA PRO A 229 18.45 1.76 -4.43
C PRO A 229 18.38 3.03 -5.30
N ALA A 230 17.25 3.75 -5.36
CA ALA A 230 17.13 4.91 -6.25
C ALA A 230 18.00 6.08 -5.75
N MET A 231 17.91 6.41 -4.46
CA MET A 231 18.75 7.44 -3.84
C MET A 231 20.24 7.05 -3.84
N SER A 232 20.58 5.78 -3.60
CA SER A 232 21.98 5.31 -3.68
C SER A 232 22.56 5.41 -5.09
N LEU A 233 21.74 5.25 -6.12
CA LEU A 233 22.14 5.48 -7.50
C LEU A 233 22.44 6.97 -7.75
N MET A 234 21.65 7.88 -7.20
CA MET A 234 21.91 9.32 -7.30
C MET A 234 23.22 9.72 -6.61
N ASP A 235 23.60 9.01 -5.54
CA ASP A 235 24.88 9.22 -4.90
C ASP A 235 26.06 8.78 -5.77
N THR A 236 25.92 7.79 -6.64
CA THR A 236 27.04 7.25 -7.42
C THR A 236 27.13 7.84 -8.83
N HIS A 237 26.00 8.24 -9.41
CA HIS A 237 25.91 8.65 -10.79
C HIS A 237 26.43 10.09 -11.02
N LYS A 238 27.29 10.26 -12.04
CA LYS A 238 28.00 11.53 -12.33
C LYS A 238 27.05 12.70 -12.56
N ASP A 239 25.91 12.45 -13.21
CA ASP A 239 24.95 13.52 -13.55
C ASP A 239 24.37 14.24 -12.34
N TYR A 240 24.37 13.66 -11.14
CA TYR A 240 23.86 14.29 -9.93
C TYR A 240 24.95 15.00 -9.12
N ARG A 241 26.22 14.65 -9.36
CA ARG A 241 27.39 15.23 -8.66
C ARG A 241 28.00 16.42 -9.39
N ALA A 242 27.81 16.52 -10.70
CA ALA A 242 28.30 17.66 -11.47
C ALA A 242 27.44 18.91 -11.20
N GLY A 243 28.05 19.96 -10.64
CA GLY A 243 27.40 21.26 -10.45
C GLY A 243 26.91 21.84 -11.78
N ALA A 244 25.86 22.66 -11.71
CA ALA A 244 25.37 23.41 -12.85
C ALA A 244 25.92 24.84 -12.81
N GLU A 245 26.22 25.42 -13.97
CA GLU A 245 26.39 26.88 -14.08
C GLU A 245 25.03 27.54 -13.88
N LEU A 246 24.97 28.44 -12.89
CA LEU A 246 23.76 29.14 -12.45
C LEU A 246 23.97 30.65 -12.58
N GLU A 247 22.94 31.33 -13.04
CA GLU A 247 22.89 32.78 -13.11
C GLU A 247 22.20 33.38 -11.88
N GLU A 248 22.63 34.58 -11.52
CA GLU A 248 22.07 35.33 -10.41
C GLU A 248 20.83 36.13 -10.82
N VAL A 249 19.80 36.10 -9.98
CA VAL A 249 18.65 37.00 -10.06
C VAL A 249 19.00 38.32 -9.38
N GLN A 250 19.13 39.40 -10.16
CA GLN A 250 19.52 40.73 -9.64
C GLN A 250 18.31 41.53 -9.15
N ASP A 251 17.46 41.99 -10.07
CA ASP A 251 16.30 42.83 -9.78
C ASP A 251 15.00 42.13 -10.19
N LEU A 252 14.02 42.16 -9.29
CA LEU A 252 12.78 41.39 -9.46
C LEU A 252 11.85 41.93 -10.56
N GLY A 253 11.88 43.24 -10.83
CA GLY A 253 11.08 43.87 -11.89
C GLY A 253 11.39 43.34 -13.28
N PRO A 254 12.61 43.55 -13.81
CA PRO A 254 13.02 43.01 -15.11
C PRO A 254 12.93 41.48 -15.15
N PHE A 255 13.29 40.82 -14.04
CA PHE A 255 13.21 39.37 -13.92
C PHE A 255 11.79 38.82 -14.06
N ALA A 256 10.77 39.51 -13.54
CA ALA A 256 9.38 39.09 -13.70
C ALA A 256 8.94 39.10 -15.17
N VAL A 257 9.35 40.12 -15.93
CA VAL A 257 9.07 40.24 -17.37
C VAL A 257 9.82 39.15 -18.14
N GLU A 258 11.10 38.95 -17.85
CA GLU A 258 11.89 37.88 -18.45
C GLU A 258 11.27 36.49 -18.15
N LEU A 259 10.88 36.24 -16.90
CA LEU A 259 10.26 35.00 -16.47
C LEU A 259 8.94 34.76 -17.21
N GLN A 260 8.12 35.80 -17.43
CA GLN A 260 6.89 35.71 -18.21
C GLN A 260 7.16 35.20 -19.63
N HIS A 261 8.15 35.77 -20.32
CA HIS A 261 8.52 35.35 -21.69
C HIS A 261 9.15 33.95 -21.73
N ARG A 262 9.93 33.58 -20.70
CA ARG A 262 10.50 32.23 -20.56
C ARG A 262 9.41 31.19 -20.33
N ILE A 263 8.44 31.46 -19.45
CA ILE A 263 7.30 30.57 -19.21
C ILE A 263 6.50 30.39 -20.51
N ALA A 264 6.32 31.45 -21.29
CA ALA A 264 5.60 31.37 -22.56
C ALA A 264 6.27 30.50 -23.63
N THR A 265 7.57 30.24 -23.50
CA THR A 265 8.38 29.43 -24.42
C THR A 265 8.95 28.17 -23.78
N ALA A 266 8.55 27.88 -22.54
CA ALA A 266 9.08 26.75 -21.80
C ALA A 266 8.76 25.43 -22.50
N GLU A 267 7.54 25.28 -23.04
CA GLU A 267 7.16 24.11 -23.82
C GLU A 267 7.47 24.27 -25.30
N ALA A 268 8.07 23.22 -25.90
CA ALA A 268 8.54 23.28 -27.28
C ALA A 268 7.39 23.34 -28.30
N SER A 269 6.25 22.73 -27.98
CA SER A 269 5.10 22.58 -28.87
C SER A 269 3.96 23.56 -28.60
N VAL A 270 3.91 24.17 -27.40
CA VAL A 270 2.78 25.00 -26.96
C VAL A 270 3.28 26.29 -26.32
N LYS A 271 2.70 27.41 -26.74
CA LYS A 271 2.94 28.72 -26.11
C LYS A 271 1.95 28.95 -24.99
N LEU A 272 2.44 29.37 -23.83
CA LEU A 272 1.63 29.61 -22.64
C LEU A 272 1.56 31.11 -22.35
N PHE A 273 0.37 31.70 -22.44
CA PHE A 273 0.21 33.13 -22.20
C PHE A 273 -0.35 33.37 -20.80
N TYR A 274 0.54 33.72 -19.86
CA TYR A 274 0.15 34.21 -18.54
C TYR A 274 0.38 35.72 -18.44
N PRO A 275 -0.61 36.50 -18.01
CA PRO A 275 -0.47 37.92 -17.72
C PRO A 275 0.67 38.19 -16.74
N ILE A 276 1.26 39.39 -16.82
CA ILE A 276 2.38 39.74 -15.94
C ILE A 276 1.92 39.79 -14.48
N GLU A 277 0.66 40.13 -14.24
CA GLU A 277 0.01 40.12 -12.93
C GLU A 277 0.06 38.74 -12.28
N ASP A 278 -0.14 37.67 -13.07
CA ASP A 278 -0.09 36.29 -12.60
C ASP A 278 1.35 35.89 -12.23
N ILE A 279 2.34 36.33 -13.02
CA ILE A 279 3.77 36.08 -12.72
C ILE A 279 4.22 36.85 -11.47
N ARG A 280 3.75 38.08 -11.27
CA ARG A 280 4.01 38.86 -10.05
C ARG A 280 3.44 38.15 -8.82
N VAL A 281 2.19 37.70 -8.90
CA VAL A 281 1.53 36.93 -7.84
C VAL A 281 2.29 35.63 -7.55
N LEU A 282 2.76 34.93 -8.59
CA LEU A 282 3.60 33.75 -8.42
C LEU A 282 4.88 34.08 -7.63
N LEU A 283 5.63 35.12 -8.02
CA LEU A 283 6.85 35.54 -7.34
C LEU A 283 6.61 35.97 -5.89
N GLY A 284 5.57 36.77 -5.64
CA GLY A 284 5.14 37.12 -4.28
C GLY A 284 4.79 35.88 -3.47
N GLY A 285 4.10 34.92 -4.09
CA GLY A 285 3.76 33.63 -3.53
C GLY A 285 4.97 32.81 -3.10
N LEU A 286 5.98 32.70 -3.98
CA LEU A 286 7.24 32.00 -3.72
C LEU A 286 8.02 32.63 -2.56
N ALA A 287 7.92 33.95 -2.42
CA ALA A 287 8.51 34.67 -1.30
C ALA A 287 7.75 34.42 0.01
N MET A 288 6.44 34.22 0.02
CA MET A 288 5.66 34.07 1.26
C MET A 288 5.55 32.63 1.77
N SER A 289 5.54 31.62 0.90
CA SER A 289 5.35 30.22 1.28
C SER A 289 6.10 29.27 0.36
N GLN A 290 6.41 28.07 0.88
CA GLN A 290 6.96 26.97 0.10
C GLN A 290 5.86 26.05 -0.47
N LEU A 291 4.62 26.18 0.04
CA LEU A 291 3.45 25.45 -0.43
C LEU A 291 2.55 26.40 -1.22
N HIS A 292 2.19 26.01 -2.43
CA HIS A 292 1.32 26.75 -3.34
C HIS A 292 0.13 25.91 -3.73
N VAL A 293 -1.02 26.53 -3.88
CA VAL A 293 -2.25 25.91 -4.39
C VAL A 293 -2.75 26.75 -5.56
N PHE A 294 -2.70 26.19 -6.75
CA PHE A 294 -3.27 26.80 -7.94
C PHE A 294 -4.69 26.29 -8.13
N GLN A 295 -5.64 27.22 -8.16
CA GLN A 295 -7.06 26.91 -8.25
C GLN A 295 -7.68 27.53 -9.51
N GLY A 296 -8.73 26.91 -10.01
CA GLY A 296 -9.43 27.37 -11.20
C GLY A 296 -10.16 26.23 -11.90
N ILE A 297 -10.95 26.57 -12.91
CA ILE A 297 -11.66 25.60 -13.74
C ILE A 297 -10.64 24.69 -14.46
N SER A 298 -11.05 23.49 -14.84
CA SER A 298 -10.23 22.63 -15.68
C SER A 298 -9.81 23.35 -16.99
N GLY A 299 -8.57 23.12 -17.43
CA GLY A 299 -8.05 23.72 -18.66
C GLY A 299 -7.51 25.15 -18.56
N THR A 300 -7.42 25.77 -17.37
CA THR A 300 -6.81 27.12 -17.19
C THR A 300 -5.26 27.12 -17.17
N GLY A 301 -4.62 25.97 -17.40
CA GLY A 301 -3.16 25.87 -17.46
C GLY A 301 -2.45 25.81 -16.10
N LYS A 302 -3.12 25.37 -15.02
CA LYS A 302 -2.52 25.29 -13.67
C LYS A 302 -1.27 24.40 -13.62
N THR A 303 -1.39 23.16 -14.11
CA THR A 303 -0.31 22.17 -14.22
C THR A 303 0.81 22.70 -15.14
N SER A 304 0.45 23.33 -16.26
CA SER A 304 1.39 23.90 -17.22
C SER A 304 2.21 25.04 -16.64
N LEU A 305 1.62 25.92 -15.82
CA LEU A 305 2.33 27.02 -15.16
C LEU A 305 3.43 26.48 -14.24
N ALA A 306 3.11 25.48 -13.42
CA ALA A 306 4.07 24.88 -12.48
C ALA A 306 5.27 24.25 -13.21
N LYS A 307 5.00 23.45 -14.25
CA LYS A 307 6.02 22.80 -15.08
C LYS A 307 6.86 23.83 -15.83
N ALA A 308 6.22 24.81 -16.46
CA ALA A 308 6.87 25.87 -17.21
C ALA A 308 7.74 26.75 -16.30
N PHE A 309 7.29 27.06 -15.08
CA PHE A 309 8.05 27.80 -14.10
C PHE A 309 9.36 27.07 -13.73
N ALA A 310 9.27 25.80 -13.32
CA ALA A 310 10.47 25.03 -12.96
C ALA A 310 11.49 24.98 -14.10
N LYS A 311 11.01 24.77 -15.33
CA LYS A 311 11.82 24.72 -16.54
C LYS A 311 12.42 26.08 -16.91
N ALA A 312 11.64 27.16 -16.78
CA ALA A 312 12.09 28.54 -17.03
C ALA A 312 13.19 28.95 -16.04
N MET A 313 13.11 28.46 -14.81
CA MET A 313 14.13 28.64 -13.77
C MET A 313 15.33 27.71 -13.91
N GLY A 314 15.25 26.67 -14.74
CA GLY A 314 16.31 25.69 -14.93
C GLY A 314 16.38 24.57 -13.88
N GLY A 315 15.36 24.47 -13.01
CA GLY A 315 15.19 23.35 -12.08
C GLY A 315 14.39 22.19 -12.69
N PHE A 316 14.18 21.13 -11.92
CA PHE A 316 13.30 20.03 -12.33
C PHE A 316 11.90 20.17 -11.73
N CYS A 317 10.90 19.61 -12.42
CA CYS A 317 9.56 19.43 -11.91
C CYS A 317 9.28 17.92 -11.82
N THR A 318 8.97 17.42 -10.63
CA THR A 318 8.46 16.05 -10.45
C THR A 318 6.95 16.11 -10.35
N ASP A 319 6.27 15.49 -11.30
CA ASP A 319 4.82 15.41 -11.38
C ASP A 319 4.30 14.21 -10.60
N ILE A 320 3.35 14.45 -9.69
CA ILE A 320 2.77 13.44 -8.82
C ILE A 320 1.26 13.54 -8.95
N ALA A 321 0.66 12.56 -9.63
CA ALA A 321 -0.78 12.43 -9.73
C ALA A 321 -1.36 11.91 -8.41
N VAL A 322 -1.98 12.79 -7.64
CA VAL A 322 -2.64 12.41 -6.37
C VAL A 322 -3.79 11.46 -6.68
N GLN A 323 -3.91 10.37 -5.91
CA GLN A 323 -4.99 9.40 -6.08
C GLN A 323 -6.05 9.58 -5.01
N ALA A 324 -7.26 9.13 -5.32
CA ALA A 324 -8.34 9.06 -4.35
C ALA A 324 -7.99 8.07 -3.23
N GLY A 325 -8.28 8.46 -1.98
CA GLY A 325 -8.10 7.59 -0.82
C GLY A 325 -6.71 7.63 -0.18
N TRP A 326 -5.82 8.54 -0.60
CA TRP A 326 -4.56 8.79 0.10
C TRP A 326 -4.83 9.32 1.51
N ARG A 327 -4.18 8.71 2.51
CA ARG A 327 -4.46 8.94 3.94
C ARG A 327 -3.22 9.22 4.77
N ASP A 328 -2.05 8.82 4.30
CA ASP A 328 -0.82 8.97 5.07
C ASP A 328 0.36 9.40 4.21
N ARG A 329 1.50 9.61 4.85
CA ARG A 329 2.74 10.04 4.19
C ARG A 329 3.32 8.96 3.28
N ASP A 330 3.01 7.68 3.53
CA ASP A 330 3.60 6.55 2.81
C ASP A 330 3.01 6.50 1.38
N ASP A 331 1.80 7.03 1.21
CA ASP A 331 1.23 7.34 -0.10
C ASP A 331 2.07 8.30 -0.94
N LEU A 332 2.82 9.22 -0.31
CA LEU A 332 3.64 10.21 -1.01
C LEU A 332 5.13 9.86 -1.03
N LEU A 333 5.67 9.39 0.08
CA LEU A 333 7.11 9.09 0.25
C LEU A 333 7.45 7.63 -0.02
N GLY A 334 6.49 6.72 0.18
CA GLY A 334 6.71 5.28 0.16
C GLY A 334 6.79 4.66 1.54
N HIS A 335 7.03 3.35 1.58
CA HIS A 335 7.07 2.56 2.81
C HIS A 335 8.29 1.63 2.85
N TYR A 336 8.67 1.24 4.07
CA TYR A 336 9.71 0.24 4.28
C TYR A 336 9.12 -1.17 4.32
N ASN A 337 9.62 -2.07 3.47
CA ASN A 337 9.31 -3.49 3.53
C ASN A 337 10.38 -4.22 4.37
N ALA A 338 9.98 -4.69 5.55
CA ALA A 338 10.86 -5.39 6.48
C ALA A 338 11.35 -6.76 5.97
N PHE A 339 10.54 -7.45 5.15
CA PHE A 339 10.92 -8.75 4.57
C PHE A 339 12.03 -8.60 3.54
N GLU A 340 11.90 -7.60 2.66
CA GLU A 340 12.89 -7.30 1.61
C GLU A 340 14.04 -6.42 2.12
N ARG A 341 13.91 -5.88 3.33
CA ARG A 341 14.81 -4.89 3.94
C ARG A 341 15.04 -3.67 3.05
N ARG A 342 14.03 -3.30 2.25
CA ARG A 342 14.09 -2.27 1.23
C ARG A 342 12.99 -1.24 1.44
N PHE A 343 13.31 0.01 1.16
CA PHE A 343 12.35 1.09 1.09
C PHE A 343 11.84 1.25 -0.34
N TYR A 344 10.52 1.30 -0.51
CA TYR A 344 9.89 1.57 -1.79
C TYR A 344 9.83 3.07 -2.02
N GLU A 345 10.89 3.63 -2.62
CA GLU A 345 11.07 5.06 -2.81
C GLU A 345 10.13 5.62 -3.90
N LYS A 346 9.09 6.36 -3.49
CA LYS A 346 8.21 7.06 -4.44
C LYS A 346 8.87 8.32 -5.02
N ASP A 347 8.32 8.82 -6.12
CA ASP A 347 8.88 9.96 -6.87
C ASP A 347 9.04 11.23 -6.03
N CYS A 348 8.15 11.47 -5.06
CA CYS A 348 8.32 12.58 -4.12
C CYS A 348 9.61 12.44 -3.31
N LEU A 349 9.85 11.27 -2.71
CA LEU A 349 11.04 11.01 -1.92
C LEU A 349 12.30 11.15 -2.78
N GLN A 350 12.28 10.59 -3.98
CA GLN A 350 13.37 10.71 -4.94
C GLN A 350 13.63 12.17 -5.32
N ALA A 351 12.58 12.99 -5.50
CA ALA A 351 12.69 14.43 -5.78
C ALA A 351 13.34 15.20 -4.63
N LEU A 352 12.93 14.94 -3.39
CA LEU A 352 13.52 15.58 -2.20
C LEU A 352 15.00 15.22 -2.06
N TYR A 353 15.35 13.97 -2.34
CA TYR A 353 16.75 13.54 -2.30
C TYR A 353 17.57 14.17 -3.44
N LYS A 354 17.04 14.13 -4.66
CA LYS A 354 17.65 14.73 -5.85
C LYS A 354 17.93 16.22 -5.66
N ALA A 355 17.01 16.96 -5.04
CA ALA A 355 17.16 18.38 -4.74
C ALA A 355 18.28 18.70 -3.72
N GLN A 356 18.84 17.69 -3.03
CA GLN A 356 20.00 17.84 -2.13
C GLN A 356 21.32 17.48 -2.80
N THR A 357 21.29 17.02 -4.06
CA THR A 357 22.52 16.68 -4.78
C THR A 357 23.21 17.96 -5.28
N PRO A 358 24.55 17.96 -5.42
CA PRO A 358 25.31 19.16 -5.82
C PRO A 358 24.88 19.81 -7.15
N ARG A 359 24.16 19.09 -8.01
CA ARG A 359 23.61 19.65 -9.25
C ARG A 359 22.38 20.53 -9.03
N TRP A 360 21.56 20.20 -8.03
CA TRP A 360 20.21 20.72 -7.88
C TRP A 360 19.98 21.48 -6.58
N ASP A 361 20.93 21.46 -5.64
CA ASP A 361 20.86 22.10 -4.32
C ASP A 361 20.66 23.62 -4.36
N ASP A 362 21.17 24.28 -5.41
CA ASP A 362 20.92 25.70 -5.70
C ASP A 362 20.00 25.93 -6.92
N ALA A 363 19.24 24.92 -7.34
CA ALA A 363 18.25 25.07 -8.41
C ALA A 363 16.83 25.22 -7.86
N CYS A 364 15.98 25.99 -8.55
CA CYS A 364 14.56 26.14 -8.21
C CYS A 364 13.74 24.90 -8.62
N ASN A 365 13.59 23.93 -7.72
CA ASN A 365 12.92 22.67 -8.02
C ASN A 365 11.44 22.70 -7.60
N VAL A 366 10.61 21.92 -8.28
CA VAL A 366 9.17 21.83 -8.01
C VAL A 366 8.74 20.38 -7.82
N VAL A 367 7.95 20.13 -6.78
CA VAL A 367 7.14 18.93 -6.65
C VAL A 367 5.69 19.35 -6.93
N LEU A 368 5.17 18.90 -8.06
CA LEU A 368 3.81 19.17 -8.50
C LEU A 368 2.89 18.06 -7.99
N LEU A 369 1.91 18.42 -7.18
CA LEU A 369 0.85 17.54 -6.70
C LEU A 369 -0.40 17.82 -7.55
N ASP A 370 -0.55 17.07 -8.64
CA ASP A 370 -1.65 17.28 -9.57
C ASP A 370 -2.94 16.72 -8.98
N GLU A 371 -4.03 17.50 -9.10
CA GLU A 371 -5.32 17.24 -8.46
C GLU A 371 -5.18 16.96 -6.96
N MET A 372 -4.41 17.82 -6.28
CA MET A 372 -4.11 17.74 -4.85
C MET A 372 -5.36 17.52 -3.98
N ASN A 373 -6.51 18.05 -4.40
CA ASN A 373 -7.79 17.98 -3.69
C ASN A 373 -8.64 16.72 -3.98
N LEU A 374 -8.13 15.78 -4.78
CA LEU A 374 -8.76 14.46 -4.96
C LEU A 374 -8.71 13.63 -3.66
N SER A 375 -7.70 13.88 -2.82
CA SER A 375 -7.60 13.41 -1.44
C SER A 375 -7.38 14.60 -0.50
N ARG A 376 -7.48 14.37 0.81
CA ARG A 376 -7.34 15.42 1.84
C ARG A 376 -5.86 15.73 2.13
N PRO A 377 -5.30 16.87 1.71
CA PRO A 377 -3.87 17.13 1.88
C PRO A 377 -3.45 17.22 3.34
N GLU A 378 -4.35 17.63 4.23
CA GLU A 378 -4.09 17.63 5.67
C GLU A 378 -3.82 16.23 6.26
N GLN A 379 -4.13 15.15 5.53
CA GLN A 379 -3.86 13.77 5.92
C GLN A 379 -2.52 13.30 5.35
N TYR A 380 -2.42 13.12 4.03
CA TYR A 380 -1.24 12.56 3.38
C TYR A 380 -0.03 13.52 3.36
N PHE A 381 -0.27 14.84 3.41
CA PHE A 381 0.77 15.88 3.42
C PHE A 381 1.05 16.42 4.83
N SER A 382 0.47 15.81 5.87
CA SER A 382 0.53 16.30 7.26
C SER A 382 1.95 16.52 7.79
N GLU A 383 2.87 15.58 7.54
CA GLU A 383 4.26 15.70 8.00
C GLU A 383 5.02 16.84 7.30
N PHE A 384 4.71 17.10 6.03
CA PHE A 384 5.26 18.24 5.30
C PHE A 384 4.69 19.54 5.84
N LEU A 385 3.38 19.62 6.06
CA LEU A 385 2.75 20.78 6.69
C LEU A 385 3.41 21.07 8.04
N SER A 386 3.72 20.04 8.85
CA SER A 386 4.43 20.20 10.12
C SER A 386 5.89 20.64 9.94
N ALA A 387 6.61 20.04 9.00
CA ALA A 387 8.00 20.38 8.71
C ALA A 387 8.14 21.83 8.22
N LEU A 388 7.25 22.29 7.35
CA LEU A 388 7.25 23.65 6.80
C LEU A 388 6.96 24.75 7.84
N GLU A 389 6.40 24.41 9.01
CA GLU A 389 6.23 25.35 10.13
C GLU A 389 7.54 25.67 10.86
N LYS A 390 8.57 24.83 10.68
CA LYS A 390 9.84 25.04 11.39
C LYS A 390 10.59 26.21 10.79
N ASN A 391 10.94 27.15 11.67
CA ASN A 391 11.69 28.35 11.31
C ASN A 391 13.08 28.00 10.77
N ASP A 392 13.76 26.99 11.35
CA ASP A 392 15.04 26.49 10.83
C ASP A 392 14.81 25.42 9.76
N PRO A 393 15.20 25.68 8.50
CA PRO A 393 15.19 24.70 7.43
C PRO A 393 15.90 23.38 7.74
N ARG A 394 16.96 23.41 8.54
CA ARG A 394 17.78 22.22 8.85
C ARG A 394 17.02 21.22 9.72
N GLU A 395 15.98 21.67 10.41
CA GLU A 395 15.14 20.84 11.27
C GLU A 395 13.94 20.23 10.54
N ARG A 396 13.72 20.56 9.25
CA ARG A 396 12.59 20.08 8.43
C ARG A 396 12.80 18.63 8.00
N LEU A 397 12.89 17.74 8.99
CA LEU A 397 13.21 16.33 8.83
C LEU A 397 11.94 15.48 8.93
N ILE A 398 11.71 14.65 7.93
CA ILE A 398 10.66 13.63 7.88
C ILE A 398 11.29 12.26 8.12
N SER A 399 10.75 11.47 9.03
CA SER A 399 11.30 10.15 9.38
C SER A 399 10.79 9.09 8.41
N LEU A 400 11.66 8.42 7.66
CA LEU A 400 11.28 7.34 6.74
C LEU A 400 11.18 5.98 7.44
N SER A 401 11.98 5.76 8.48
CA SER A 401 11.99 4.52 9.28
C SER A 401 12.20 4.83 10.75
N GLU A 402 11.70 3.94 11.61
CA GLU A 402 11.93 4.01 13.06
C GLU A 402 13.40 3.74 13.42
N VAL A 403 14.08 2.90 12.64
CA VAL A 403 15.47 2.50 12.88
C VAL A 403 16.37 2.99 11.75
N ALA A 404 17.63 3.29 12.07
CA ALA A 404 18.64 3.61 11.07
C ALA A 404 18.91 2.39 10.19
N LEU A 405 18.84 2.56 8.86
CA LEU A 405 19.05 1.48 7.91
C LEU A 405 20.53 1.42 7.51
N SER A 406 21.14 0.24 7.61
CA SER A 406 22.54 0.02 7.22
C SER A 406 22.70 0.19 5.70
N GLY A 407 23.67 1.00 5.26
CA GLY A 407 23.84 1.31 3.83
C GLY A 407 22.86 2.37 3.31
N ALA A 408 22.35 3.23 4.20
CA ALA A 408 21.53 4.37 3.81
C ALA A 408 22.34 5.39 2.96
N PRO A 409 21.68 6.04 1.98
CA PRO A 409 22.26 7.11 1.16
C PRO A 409 22.84 8.27 1.98
N LEU A 410 23.83 8.96 1.41
CA LEU A 410 24.66 9.97 2.09
C LEU A 410 23.85 11.15 2.65
N ASN A 411 22.83 11.61 1.94
CA ASN A 411 22.05 12.79 2.33
C ASN A 411 20.90 12.46 3.31
N LEU A 412 20.70 11.18 3.69
CA LEU A 412 19.76 10.84 4.75
C LEU A 412 20.35 11.10 6.13
N LYS A 413 19.68 11.95 6.91
CA LYS A 413 20.08 12.23 8.29
C LYS A 413 19.86 11.01 9.16
N ASN A 414 20.91 10.62 9.90
CA ASN A 414 20.92 9.43 10.75
C ASN A 414 20.49 8.14 10.04
N GLY A 415 20.68 8.06 8.71
CA GLY A 415 20.30 6.90 7.89
C GLY A 415 18.82 6.55 7.89
N ARG A 416 17.94 7.47 8.32
CA ARG A 416 16.47 7.23 8.41
C ARG A 416 15.58 8.44 8.18
N LYS A 417 16.12 9.67 8.08
CA LYS A 417 15.33 10.88 7.91
C LYS A 417 15.70 11.62 6.63
N ILE A 418 14.69 12.05 5.88
CA ILE A 418 14.86 12.92 4.71
C ILE A 418 14.66 14.37 5.14
N LEU A 419 15.52 15.26 4.65
CA LEU A 419 15.35 16.71 4.79
C LEU A 419 14.38 17.21 3.71
N VAL A 420 13.43 18.06 4.09
CA VAL A 420 12.63 18.86 3.15
C VAL A 420 13.46 20.07 2.73
N PRO A 421 14.01 20.10 1.50
CA PRO A 421 14.96 21.13 1.10
C PRO A 421 14.26 22.49 0.88
N ASN A 422 14.95 23.60 1.08
CA ASN A 422 14.38 24.94 0.85
C ASN A 422 14.13 25.26 -0.62
N ASN A 423 14.95 24.67 -1.49
CA ASN A 423 14.96 24.86 -2.93
C ASN A 423 13.90 24.01 -3.67
N VAL A 424 12.93 23.44 -2.94
CA VAL A 424 11.81 22.67 -3.48
C VAL A 424 10.51 23.38 -3.15
N TRP A 425 9.77 23.86 -4.14
CA TRP A 425 8.40 24.33 -3.93
C TRP A 425 7.41 23.19 -4.16
N PHE A 426 6.42 23.07 -3.27
CA PHE A 426 5.30 22.15 -3.43
C PHE A 426 4.14 22.91 -4.05
N ILE A 427 3.79 22.57 -5.28
CA ILE A 427 2.69 23.22 -6.00
C ILE A 427 1.58 22.20 -6.16
N GLY A 428 0.44 22.43 -5.53
CA GLY A 428 -0.78 21.66 -5.73
C GLY A 428 -1.68 22.30 -6.77
N THR A 429 -2.26 21.51 -7.67
CA THR A 429 -3.37 21.97 -8.50
C THR A 429 -4.68 21.50 -7.89
N ALA A 430 -5.68 22.36 -7.84
CA ALA A 430 -7.00 22.01 -7.36
C ALA A 430 -8.06 22.49 -8.34
N ASN A 431 -9.00 21.60 -8.68
CA ASN A 431 -10.18 21.95 -9.47
C ASN A 431 -11.30 22.40 -8.52
N HIS A 432 -12.11 23.36 -8.94
CA HIS A 432 -13.27 23.84 -8.16
C HIS A 432 -14.53 22.97 -8.33
N ASP A 433 -14.39 21.75 -8.85
CA ASP A 433 -15.52 20.90 -9.23
C ASP A 433 -16.13 20.16 -8.02
N GLU A 434 -17.43 19.89 -8.11
CA GLU A 434 -18.31 19.33 -7.06
C GLU A 434 -17.86 17.97 -6.53
N SER A 435 -17.01 17.25 -7.28
CA SER A 435 -16.50 15.91 -6.95
C SER A 435 -15.25 15.90 -6.06
N THR A 436 -14.73 17.08 -5.67
CA THR A 436 -13.47 17.18 -4.93
C THR A 436 -13.66 17.60 -3.48
N SER A 437 -12.76 17.17 -2.59
CA SER A 437 -12.81 17.59 -1.18
C SER A 437 -12.39 19.06 -1.06
N GLU A 438 -13.21 19.89 -0.40
CA GLU A 438 -12.77 21.23 -0.03
C GLU A 438 -11.52 21.14 0.87
N LEU A 439 -10.49 21.92 0.55
CA LEU A 439 -9.25 21.97 1.32
C LEU A 439 -9.52 22.52 2.72
N ALA A 440 -8.94 21.89 3.74
CA ALA A 440 -9.09 22.35 5.11
C ALA A 440 -8.41 23.71 5.35
N ASP A 441 -8.92 24.48 6.31
CA ASP A 441 -8.36 25.79 6.69
C ASP A 441 -6.86 25.72 7.03
N LYS A 442 -6.42 24.63 7.66
CA LYS A 442 -5.02 24.39 8.02
C LYS A 442 -4.11 24.36 6.79
N THR A 443 -4.59 23.84 5.67
CA THR A 443 -3.84 23.77 4.41
C THR A 443 -3.81 25.14 3.75
N TYR A 444 -4.97 25.78 3.61
CA TYR A 444 -5.08 27.13 3.03
C TYR A 444 -4.25 28.18 3.77
N ASP A 445 -4.27 28.15 5.11
CA ASP A 445 -3.55 29.14 5.89
C ASP A 445 -2.03 28.99 5.74
N ARG A 446 -1.53 27.80 5.40
CA ARG A 446 -0.09 27.52 5.18
C ARG A 446 0.34 27.75 3.73
N ALA A 447 -0.58 27.61 2.78
CA ALA A 447 -0.29 27.78 1.37
C ALA A 447 -0.37 29.25 0.90
N HIS A 448 0.31 29.55 -0.19
CA HIS A 448 -0.07 30.62 -1.09
C HIS A 448 -1.13 30.09 -2.06
N VAL A 449 -2.24 30.79 -2.21
CA VAL A 449 -3.34 30.36 -3.08
C VAL A 449 -3.45 31.33 -4.24
N MET A 450 -3.43 30.79 -5.45
CA MET A 450 -3.52 31.58 -6.67
C MET A 450 -4.65 31.04 -7.53
N THR A 451 -5.64 31.89 -7.80
CA THR A 451 -6.73 31.57 -8.71
C THR A 451 -6.36 31.98 -10.12
N LEU A 452 -6.28 31.02 -11.03
CA LEU A 452 -5.95 31.24 -12.44
C LEU A 452 -7.24 31.36 -13.25
N PRO A 453 -7.52 32.54 -13.85
CA PRO A 453 -8.63 32.70 -14.77
C PRO A 453 -8.34 32.00 -16.10
N LYS A 454 -9.36 31.94 -16.96
CA LYS A 454 -9.18 31.48 -18.34
C LYS A 454 -8.28 32.46 -19.09
N GLN A 455 -7.24 31.94 -19.73
CA GLN A 455 -6.25 32.72 -20.45
C GLN A 455 -6.72 32.93 -21.90
N ASP A 456 -7.34 34.09 -22.17
CA ASP A 456 -7.87 34.42 -23.50
C ASP A 456 -6.97 35.42 -24.28
N ALA A 457 -6.03 36.11 -23.59
CA ALA A 457 -5.20 37.16 -24.17
C ALA A 457 -3.74 36.70 -24.38
N GLY A 458 -3.20 36.94 -25.58
CA GLY A 458 -1.79 36.72 -25.90
C GLY A 458 -0.95 38.00 -25.81
N PHE A 459 0.37 37.84 -25.70
CA PHE A 459 1.34 38.94 -25.78
C PHE A 459 2.50 38.59 -26.71
N VAL A 460 3.23 39.60 -27.19
CA VAL A 460 4.39 39.40 -28.07
C VAL A 460 5.53 38.80 -27.25
N ILE A 461 5.97 37.60 -27.63
CA ILE A 461 7.03 36.88 -26.94
C ILE A 461 8.39 37.40 -27.41
N GLN A 462 9.21 37.86 -26.46
CA GLN A 462 10.61 38.16 -26.69
C GLN A 462 11.45 36.89 -26.47
N PRO A 463 12.35 36.52 -27.40
CA PRO A 463 13.20 35.35 -27.22
C PRO A 463 14.30 35.64 -26.20
N TYR A 464 14.43 34.75 -25.21
CA TYR A 464 15.51 34.76 -24.24
C TYR A 464 16.35 33.48 -24.37
N GLU A 465 17.65 33.59 -24.12
CA GLU A 465 18.54 32.42 -24.09
C GLU A 465 18.17 31.48 -22.93
N LYS A 466 18.44 30.17 -23.08
CA LYS A 466 18.21 29.21 -21.99
C LYS A 466 19.21 29.48 -20.87
N LYS A 467 18.69 29.79 -19.69
CA LYS A 467 19.46 30.08 -18.48
C LYS A 467 18.97 29.19 -17.35
N ARG A 468 19.81 28.99 -16.34
CA ARG A 468 19.43 28.33 -15.09
C ARG A 468 19.69 29.32 -13.97
N TYR A 469 18.71 29.55 -13.11
CA TYR A 469 18.79 30.55 -12.08
C TYR A 469 19.10 29.92 -10.73
N SER A 470 19.97 30.58 -9.96
CA SER A 470 20.30 30.21 -8.58
C SER A 470 19.13 30.48 -7.64
N PHE A 471 18.74 29.46 -6.87
CA PHE A 471 17.73 29.56 -5.82
C PHE A 471 18.16 30.55 -4.73
N PHE A 472 19.43 30.50 -4.29
CA PHE A 472 19.95 31.41 -3.28
C PHE A 472 19.94 32.86 -3.76
N SER A 473 20.24 33.11 -5.05
CA SER A 473 20.16 34.44 -5.62
C SER A 473 18.72 34.99 -5.62
N LEU A 474 17.73 34.17 -5.99
CA LEU A 474 16.32 34.53 -5.94
C LEU A 474 15.87 34.84 -4.51
N GLN A 475 16.26 34.00 -3.55
CA GLN A 475 15.94 34.23 -2.14
C GLN A 475 16.59 35.51 -1.59
N LYS A 476 17.81 35.84 -2.03
CA LYS A 476 18.48 37.10 -1.70
C LYS A 476 17.75 38.30 -2.28
N ALA A 477 17.26 38.21 -3.52
CA ALA A 477 16.44 39.24 -4.15
C ALA A 477 15.12 39.45 -3.39
N PHE A 478 14.43 38.38 -2.98
CA PHE A 478 13.24 38.48 -2.12
C PHE A 478 13.54 39.15 -0.78
N ASN A 479 14.63 38.76 -0.10
CA ASN A 479 15.00 39.35 1.17
C ASN A 479 15.35 40.84 1.04
N ARG A 480 16.03 41.23 -0.04
CA ARG A 480 16.31 42.63 -0.37
C ARG A 480 15.03 43.45 -0.53
N ALA A 481 14.05 42.93 -1.28
CA ALA A 481 12.75 43.57 -1.43
C ALA A 481 12.03 43.72 -0.08
N CYS A 482 12.03 42.66 0.74
CA CYS A 482 11.43 42.68 2.07
C CYS A 482 12.03 43.76 2.97
N LEU A 483 13.36 43.94 2.94
CA LEU A 483 14.06 44.98 3.72
C LEU A 483 13.76 46.38 3.19
N LEU A 484 13.69 46.57 1.87
CA LEU A 484 13.43 47.87 1.25
C LEU A 484 12.04 48.41 1.60
N HIS A 485 11.02 47.54 1.55
CA HIS A 485 9.62 47.92 1.75
C HIS A 485 9.07 47.57 3.14
N GLU A 486 9.93 47.23 4.11
CA GLU A 486 9.48 46.77 5.44
C GLU A 486 8.61 47.81 6.17
N MET A 487 9.07 49.06 6.21
CA MET A 487 8.38 50.14 6.94
C MET A 487 7.05 50.54 6.31
N PRO A 488 6.96 50.81 4.98
CA PRO A 488 5.67 51.09 4.34
C PRO A 488 4.64 49.97 4.53
N VAL A 489 5.06 48.71 4.43
CA VAL A 489 4.15 47.57 4.58
C VAL A 489 3.69 47.42 6.03
N LYS A 490 4.57 47.61 7.03
CA LYS A 490 4.15 47.62 8.45
C LYS A 490 3.15 48.73 8.75
N ASP A 491 3.35 49.92 8.18
CA ASP A 491 2.40 51.02 8.33
C ASP A 491 1.04 50.68 7.70
N LEU A 492 1.02 50.13 6.49
CA LEU A 492 -0.19 49.68 5.81
C LEU A 492 -0.97 48.64 6.64
N LEU A 493 -0.27 47.62 7.16
CA LEU A 493 -0.88 46.60 8.02
C LEU A 493 -1.37 47.17 9.35
N GLY A 494 -0.65 48.15 9.92
CA GLY A 494 -1.05 48.87 11.11
C GLY A 494 -2.33 49.68 10.91
N ARG A 495 -2.45 50.35 9.76
CA ARG A 495 -3.67 51.06 9.34
C ARG A 495 -4.84 50.09 9.14
N LEU A 496 -4.62 48.99 8.43
CA LEU A 496 -5.63 47.94 8.22
C LEU A 496 -6.16 47.40 9.56
N THR A 497 -5.27 47.07 10.48
CA THR A 497 -5.61 46.46 11.78
C THR A 497 -6.47 47.37 12.67
N ARG A 498 -6.29 48.69 12.56
CA ARG A 498 -7.03 49.69 13.36
C ARG A 498 -8.34 50.15 12.71
N ASP A 499 -8.54 49.78 11.46
CA ASP A 499 -9.68 50.27 10.68
C ASP A 499 -10.98 49.54 11.02
N GLU A 500 -12.10 50.21 10.69
CA GLU A 500 -13.46 49.71 10.80
C GLU A 500 -13.64 48.37 10.08
N PHE A 501 -12.97 48.17 8.94
CA PHE A 501 -12.98 46.89 8.23
C PHE A 501 -12.57 45.71 9.12
N THR A 502 -11.53 45.87 9.94
CA THR A 502 -11.08 44.83 10.88
C THR A 502 -12.07 44.63 12.02
N GLN A 503 -12.71 45.71 12.48
CA GLN A 503 -13.73 45.62 13.53
C GLN A 503 -14.95 44.82 13.03
N GLN A 504 -15.38 45.06 11.80
CA GLN A 504 -16.48 44.34 11.14
C GLN A 504 -16.15 42.86 10.91
N LEU A 505 -14.90 42.54 10.51
CA LEU A 505 -14.45 41.15 10.42
C LEU A 505 -14.50 40.43 11.78
N ALA A 506 -14.14 41.11 12.86
CA ALA A 506 -14.16 40.53 14.20
C ALA A 506 -15.59 40.37 14.73
N SER A 507 -16.47 41.36 14.55
CA SER A 507 -17.83 41.34 15.09
C SER A 507 -18.77 40.41 14.34
N HIS A 508 -18.71 40.39 13.00
CA HIS A 508 -19.70 39.68 12.18
C HIS A 508 -19.20 38.31 11.69
N PHE A 509 -17.89 38.08 11.69
CA PHE A 509 -17.30 36.86 11.13
C PHE A 509 -16.41 36.10 12.12
N ASP A 510 -16.21 36.59 13.34
CA ASP A 510 -15.26 36.03 14.32
C ASP A 510 -13.84 35.85 13.74
N LEU A 511 -13.44 36.79 12.87
CA LEU A 511 -12.14 36.76 12.20
C LEU A 511 -11.21 37.84 12.74
N GLY A 512 -9.93 37.48 12.84
CA GLY A 512 -8.87 38.40 13.24
C GLY A 512 -7.56 38.13 12.50
N TRP A 513 -6.64 39.10 12.59
CA TRP A 513 -5.32 38.97 11.98
C TRP A 513 -4.43 38.08 12.84
N GLY A 514 -4.13 36.88 12.36
CA GLY A 514 -3.15 35.99 13.00
C GLY A 514 -1.72 36.34 12.63
N ASN A 515 -0.76 36.03 13.50
CA ASN A 515 0.69 36.22 13.26
C ASN A 515 1.18 35.66 11.92
N ARG A 516 0.53 34.60 11.42
CA ARG A 516 0.87 34.01 10.13
C ARG A 516 0.54 34.94 8.95
N PHE A 517 -0.64 35.56 8.98
CA PHE A 517 -1.06 36.50 7.93
C PHE A 517 -0.07 37.67 7.86
N GLU A 518 0.28 38.26 9.00
CA GLU A 518 1.23 39.36 9.07
C GLU A 518 2.61 38.96 8.52
N LYS A 519 3.17 37.82 8.98
CA LYS A 519 4.46 37.31 8.48
C LYS A 519 4.46 37.09 6.96
N GLN A 520 3.36 36.62 6.41
CA GLN A 520 3.23 36.38 4.97
C GLN A 520 3.04 37.67 4.19
N ALA A 521 2.24 38.61 4.69
CA ALA A 521 2.07 39.93 4.10
C ALA A 521 3.39 40.70 4.04
N LEU A 522 4.20 40.63 5.10
CA LEU A 522 5.55 41.20 5.17
C LEU A 522 6.55 40.59 4.19
N ARG A 523 6.24 39.45 3.55
CA ARG A 523 7.07 38.85 2.50
C ARG A 523 6.46 38.99 1.12
N PHE A 524 5.15 38.86 1.01
CA PHE A 524 4.39 38.92 -0.24
C PHE A 524 4.34 40.33 -0.82
N ILE A 525 3.88 41.32 -0.03
CA ILE A 525 3.63 42.68 -0.51
C ILE A 525 4.93 43.33 -1.02
N PRO A 526 6.08 43.29 -0.30
CA PRO A 526 7.33 43.85 -0.80
C PRO A 526 7.77 43.31 -2.15
N VAL A 527 7.64 42.00 -2.36
CA VAL A 527 8.02 41.35 -3.64
C VAL A 527 7.06 41.74 -4.76
N MET A 528 5.77 41.88 -4.46
CA MET A 528 4.80 42.41 -5.42
C MET A 528 5.15 43.85 -5.85
N LEU A 529 5.54 44.71 -4.91
CA LEU A 529 5.95 46.08 -5.22
C LEU A 529 7.21 46.12 -6.09
N GLU A 530 8.23 45.33 -5.74
CA GLU A 530 9.49 45.28 -6.48
C GLU A 530 9.34 44.72 -7.91
N THR A 531 8.35 43.84 -8.11
CA THR A 531 8.00 43.30 -9.44
C THR A 531 7.11 44.26 -10.26
N GLY A 532 6.71 45.39 -9.67
CA GLY A 532 5.96 46.47 -10.33
C GLY A 532 4.45 46.46 -10.12
N ALA A 533 3.92 45.71 -9.15
CA ALA A 533 2.51 45.79 -8.75
C ALA A 533 2.25 47.01 -7.83
N SER A 534 0.99 47.42 -7.70
CA SER A 534 0.60 48.41 -6.69
C SER A 534 0.39 47.78 -5.30
N GLU A 535 0.48 48.60 -4.25
CA GLU A 535 0.13 48.20 -2.88
C GLU A 535 -1.31 47.65 -2.80
N GLY A 536 -2.24 48.29 -3.51
CA GLY A 536 -3.63 47.87 -3.61
C GLY A 536 -3.75 46.47 -4.23
N GLN A 537 -3.11 46.22 -5.38
CA GLN A 537 -3.14 44.91 -6.03
C GLN A 537 -2.58 43.80 -5.14
N ALA A 538 -1.49 44.08 -4.43
CA ALA A 538 -0.86 43.12 -3.52
C ALA A 538 -1.76 42.81 -2.31
N LEU A 539 -2.35 43.85 -1.70
CA LEU A 539 -3.23 43.69 -0.55
C LEU A 539 -4.55 42.99 -0.94
N ASP A 540 -5.16 43.38 -2.07
CA ASP A 540 -6.40 42.78 -2.57
C ASP A 540 -6.23 41.29 -2.83
N HIS A 541 -5.09 40.87 -3.39
CA HIS A 541 -4.80 39.46 -3.58
C HIS A 541 -4.72 38.69 -2.25
N LEU A 542 -4.07 39.25 -1.23
CA LEU A 542 -3.98 38.60 0.08
C LEU A 542 -5.35 38.53 0.78
N LEU A 543 -6.13 39.62 0.73
CA LEU A 543 -7.47 39.65 1.34
C LEU A 543 -8.42 38.67 0.66
N SER A 544 -8.47 38.67 -0.67
CA SER A 544 -9.33 37.76 -1.45
C SER A 544 -9.04 36.28 -1.17
N THR A 545 -7.75 35.91 -1.08
CA THR A 545 -7.35 34.50 -0.93
C THR A 545 -7.32 33.99 0.51
N ARG A 546 -7.13 34.88 1.51
CA ARG A 546 -6.98 34.49 2.92
C ARG A 546 -8.20 34.76 3.78
N VAL A 547 -8.89 35.85 3.49
CA VAL A 547 -10.00 36.37 4.31
C VAL A 547 -11.32 36.09 3.62
N MET A 548 -11.47 36.53 2.37
CA MET A 548 -12.75 36.50 1.64
C MET A 548 -13.14 35.12 1.08
N ARG A 549 -12.46 34.06 1.50
CA ARG A 549 -12.69 32.70 0.98
C ARG A 549 -13.96 32.05 1.53
N LYS A 550 -14.44 31.04 0.81
CA LYS A 550 -15.59 30.21 1.19
C LYS A 550 -15.33 29.54 2.56
N GLY A 551 -16.30 29.63 3.46
CA GLY A 551 -16.24 29.13 4.84
C GLY A 551 -15.73 30.15 5.86
N LYS A 552 -14.98 31.18 5.45
CA LYS A 552 -14.52 32.27 6.33
C LYS A 552 -15.43 33.48 6.30
N VAL A 553 -15.48 34.18 5.16
CA VAL A 553 -16.37 35.34 4.98
C VAL A 553 -17.50 34.99 4.02
N THR A 554 -17.14 34.47 2.85
CA THR A 554 -18.12 34.01 1.86
C THR A 554 -18.54 32.58 2.20
N GLY A 555 -19.68 32.11 1.68
CA GLY A 555 -20.06 30.70 1.87
C GLY A 555 -20.76 30.36 3.19
N ARG A 556 -20.75 31.27 4.18
CA ARG A 556 -21.35 31.09 5.50
C ARG A 556 -22.89 31.15 5.47
N TYR A 557 -23.55 30.49 6.43
CA TYR A 557 -25.02 30.47 6.55
C TYR A 557 -25.53 31.31 7.72
N ASP A 558 -24.66 31.57 8.69
CA ASP A 558 -24.86 32.28 9.96
C ASP A 558 -24.78 33.80 9.85
N VAL A 559 -24.24 34.33 8.75
CA VAL A 559 -24.05 35.77 8.52
C VAL A 559 -25.13 36.34 7.59
N GLY A 560 -25.64 37.56 7.82
CA GLY A 560 -26.67 38.20 6.98
C GLY A 560 -26.12 38.84 5.69
N THR A 561 -26.99 39.12 4.71
CA THR A 561 -26.60 39.88 3.50
C THR A 561 -26.23 41.34 3.82
N THR A 562 -26.85 41.91 4.85
CA THR A 562 -26.50 43.22 5.42
C THR A 562 -25.05 43.27 5.86
N ASP A 563 -24.60 42.28 6.62
CA ASP A 563 -23.26 42.23 7.21
C ASP A 563 -22.18 42.15 6.12
N VAL A 564 -22.46 41.39 5.04
CA VAL A 564 -21.58 41.32 3.86
C VAL A 564 -21.53 42.66 3.11
N THR A 565 -22.64 43.40 3.06
CA THR A 565 -22.72 44.71 2.38
C THR A 565 -22.02 45.81 3.20
N GLU A 566 -22.15 45.76 4.52
CA GLU A 566 -21.41 46.62 5.46
C GLU A 566 -19.91 46.36 5.37
N LEU A 567 -19.49 45.09 5.32
CA LEU A 567 -18.08 44.72 5.11
C LEU A 567 -17.54 45.25 3.78
N MET A 568 -18.33 45.13 2.70
CA MET A 568 -17.97 45.64 1.38
C MET A 568 -17.78 47.17 1.42
N SER A 569 -18.70 47.90 2.04
CA SER A 569 -18.61 49.36 2.21
C SER A 569 -17.41 49.78 3.07
N ALA A 570 -17.11 49.02 4.14
CA ALA A 570 -15.95 49.26 4.99
C ALA A 570 -14.64 49.05 4.22
N LEU A 571 -14.57 48.03 3.36
CA LEU A 571 -13.40 47.76 2.51
C LEU A 571 -13.15 48.90 1.51
N GLU A 572 -14.19 49.40 0.84
CA GLU A 572 -14.08 50.55 -0.07
C GLU A 572 -13.64 51.82 0.68
N SER A 573 -14.21 52.06 1.86
CA SER A 573 -13.83 53.18 2.73
C SER A 573 -12.36 53.11 3.14
N PHE A 574 -11.88 51.91 3.51
CA PHE A 574 -10.47 51.68 3.82
C PHE A 574 -9.58 52.02 2.63
N TRP A 575 -9.95 51.57 1.43
CA TRP A 575 -9.17 51.76 0.21
C TRP A 575 -8.95 53.25 -0.10
N ILE A 576 -10.00 54.05 0.06
CA ILE A 576 -9.97 55.51 -0.11
C ILE A 576 -9.14 56.16 1.01
N LYS A 577 -9.41 55.84 2.29
CA LYS A 577 -8.68 56.40 3.45
C LYS A 577 -7.17 56.10 3.39
N ALA A 578 -6.81 54.90 2.93
CA ALA A 578 -5.42 54.46 2.82
C ALA A 578 -4.72 54.96 1.55
N ASN A 579 -5.44 55.64 0.64
CA ASN A 579 -4.96 56.16 -0.65
C ASN A 579 -4.28 55.07 -1.50
N LEU A 580 -4.90 53.88 -1.56
CA LEU A 580 -4.39 52.76 -2.34
C LEU A 580 -4.66 52.94 -3.83
N LYS A 581 -3.68 52.59 -4.66
CA LYS A 581 -3.83 52.67 -6.13
C LYS A 581 -4.63 51.49 -6.67
N GLY A 582 -5.69 51.81 -7.44
CA GLY A 582 -6.62 50.84 -8.04
C GLY A 582 -7.71 50.43 -7.05
N ASP A 583 -8.66 49.61 -7.50
CA ASP A 583 -9.78 49.14 -6.69
C ASP A 583 -9.58 47.68 -6.22
N PRO A 584 -10.18 47.25 -5.08
CA PRO A 584 -10.07 45.89 -4.57
C PRO A 584 -10.98 44.90 -5.32
N VAL A 585 -10.80 44.82 -6.64
CA VAL A 585 -11.71 44.11 -7.56
C VAL A 585 -11.90 42.64 -7.15
N LYS A 586 -10.83 41.91 -6.79
CA LYS A 586 -10.94 40.48 -6.48
C LYS A 586 -11.76 40.24 -5.21
N SER A 587 -11.54 41.06 -4.19
CA SER A 587 -12.29 40.96 -2.94
C SER A 587 -13.75 41.35 -3.12
N LEU A 588 -14.03 42.43 -3.86
CA LEU A 588 -15.39 42.89 -4.15
C LEU A 588 -16.18 41.89 -4.99
N ASP A 589 -15.56 41.27 -5.99
CA ASP A 589 -16.20 40.25 -6.83
C ASP A 589 -16.65 39.03 -6.00
N LEU A 590 -15.82 38.59 -5.05
CA LEU A 590 -16.15 37.49 -4.15
C LEU A 590 -17.33 37.82 -3.21
N LEU A 591 -17.34 39.03 -2.64
CA LEU A 591 -18.43 39.49 -1.78
C LEU A 591 -19.73 39.64 -2.57
N THR A 592 -19.65 40.23 -3.76
CA THR A 592 -20.80 40.38 -4.67
C THR A 592 -21.37 39.03 -5.11
N ALA A 593 -20.50 38.06 -5.41
CA ALA A 593 -20.93 36.70 -5.74
C ALA A 593 -21.63 36.02 -4.55
N ASP A 594 -21.17 36.24 -3.31
CA ASP A 594 -21.84 35.70 -2.11
C ASP A 594 -23.21 36.33 -1.87
N ILE A 595 -23.34 37.65 -2.08
CA ILE A 595 -24.64 38.34 -2.03
C ILE A 595 -25.61 37.73 -3.05
N LYS A 596 -25.20 37.61 -4.33
CA LYS A 596 -26.02 37.01 -5.39
C LYS A 596 -26.42 35.57 -5.08
N ARG A 597 -25.50 34.75 -4.56
CA ARG A 597 -25.78 33.37 -4.15
C ARG A 597 -26.90 33.30 -3.10
N ARG A 598 -26.90 34.25 -2.15
CA ARG A 598 -27.90 34.30 -1.07
C ARG A 598 -29.23 34.86 -1.52
N GLU A 599 -29.23 35.87 -2.40
CA GLU A 599 -30.45 36.43 -2.98
C GLU A 599 -31.16 35.44 -3.90
N GLY A 600 -30.42 34.60 -4.64
CA GLY A 600 -30.98 33.53 -5.48
C GLY A 600 -31.46 32.29 -4.70
N HIS A 601 -31.26 32.24 -3.38
CA HIS A 601 -31.77 31.20 -2.48
C HIS A 601 -32.93 31.68 -1.59
N ARG A 602 -33.38 32.93 -1.75
CA ARG A 602 -34.65 33.43 -1.21
C ARG A 602 -35.75 33.23 -2.24
#